data_AF-A0A7V9GSA2-F1
#
_entry.id   AF-A0A7V9GSA2-F1
#
_cell.length_a   1.000
_cell.length_b   1.000
_cell.length_c   1.000
_cell.angle_alpha   90.00
_cell.angle_beta   90.00
_cell.angle_gamma   90.00
#
_symmetry.space_group_name_H-M   'P 1'
#
loop_
_entity.id
_entity.type
_entity.pdbx_description
1 polymer ?
#
loop_
_entity_poly.entity_id
_entity_poly.type
_entity_poly.pdbx_seq_one_letter_code
_entity_poly.pdbx_strand_id
1 'polypeptide(L)'
;MPQHPAIPVTEDERRLAGLAAAVFWMLGGFTVLVGLLIPGAVEENETAFIILGSAAVAWGGICFALPWERVYTWVFHVPAVAALAIVAGGMALSGGAESPFAMYLFFTTAYCAYFYAPRIAIPYFAGCAAVAMLPMVYDPSGPYLWEGGIVAIGCFVMGGTFLFVKGQLVGAREQARDLSLLDSLTGLANRRALMSELEHRVGGRRQGDRLGLLMLDLDSFKDANTMYGHPGGDRVLRETAQALRRAVRGEDMVSRLGGDEFAVVAREADARAMSVLSERVLGEIRLAGATLELPGFHLTASVGWATCP
;
A
#
# COMPACT_ATOMS: atom_id res chain seq x y z
N MET A 1 12.39 8.50 -6.06
CA MET A 1 10.93 8.32 -5.96
C MET A 1 10.65 6.83 -5.92
N PRO A 2 10.00 6.32 -4.88
CA PRO A 2 9.51 4.94 -4.86
C PRO A 2 8.60 4.76 -6.08
N GLN A 3 8.89 3.76 -6.90
CA GLN A 3 8.08 3.46 -8.08
C GLN A 3 6.76 2.88 -7.56
N HIS A 4 5.73 3.73 -7.44
CA HIS A 4 4.40 3.23 -7.12
C HIS A 4 4.01 2.23 -8.21
N PRO A 5 3.62 1.00 -7.85
CA PRO A 5 3.24 -0.04 -8.80
C PRO A 5 2.12 0.49 -9.70
N ALA A 6 2.14 0.07 -10.96
CA ALA A 6 1.27 0.61 -12.00
C ALA A 6 -0.22 0.41 -11.68
N ILE A 7 -0.53 -0.71 -11.02
CA ILE A 7 -1.85 -1.27 -10.67
C ILE A 7 -1.68 -1.91 -9.26
N PRO A 8 -2.75 -2.12 -8.47
CA PRO A 8 -2.68 -2.83 -7.18
C PRO A 8 -1.88 -4.13 -7.23
N VAL A 9 -0.95 -4.31 -6.30
CA VAL A 9 -0.02 -5.45 -6.28
C VAL A 9 -0.11 -6.29 -5.03
N THR A 10 -0.40 -5.69 -3.87
CA THR A 10 -0.59 -6.48 -2.64
C THR A 10 -1.97 -7.14 -2.62
N GLU A 11 -2.12 -8.25 -1.90
CA GLU A 11 -3.40 -8.97 -1.78
C GLU A 11 -4.51 -8.04 -1.26
N ASP A 12 -4.18 -7.24 -0.24
CA ASP A 12 -5.11 -6.28 0.37
C ASP A 12 -5.49 -5.15 -0.59
N GLU A 13 -4.52 -4.56 -1.31
CA GLU A 13 -4.81 -3.51 -2.31
C GLU A 13 -5.70 -4.04 -3.44
N ARG A 14 -5.45 -5.28 -3.87
CA ARG A 14 -6.20 -5.93 -4.95
C ARG A 14 -7.63 -6.22 -4.53
N ARG A 15 -7.84 -6.75 -3.33
CA ARG A 15 -9.18 -6.92 -2.74
C ARG A 15 -9.91 -5.59 -2.59
N LEU A 16 -9.23 -4.57 -2.06
CA LEU A 16 -9.80 -3.24 -1.88
C LEU A 16 -10.23 -2.61 -3.21
N ALA A 17 -9.41 -2.73 -4.26
CA ALA A 17 -9.75 -2.23 -5.60
C ALA A 17 -11.00 -2.90 -6.16
N GLY A 18 -11.08 -4.23 -6.03
CA GLY A 18 -12.25 -4.99 -6.46
C GLY A 18 -13.54 -4.62 -5.72
N LEU A 19 -13.45 -4.49 -4.39
CA LEU A 19 -14.58 -4.09 -3.56
C LEU A 19 -15.03 -2.65 -3.84
N ALA A 20 -14.08 -1.73 -4.03
CA ALA A 20 -14.38 -0.35 -4.42
C ALA A 20 -15.07 -0.29 -5.80
N ALA A 21 -14.60 -1.06 -6.78
CA ALA A 21 -15.26 -1.18 -8.07
C ALA A 21 -16.70 -1.70 -7.92
N ALA A 22 -16.89 -2.78 -7.15
CA ALA A 22 -18.22 -3.34 -6.89
C ALA A 22 -19.17 -2.31 -6.27
N VAL A 23 -18.72 -1.60 -5.24
CA VAL A 23 -19.51 -0.57 -4.55
C VAL A 23 -19.87 0.58 -5.48
N PHE A 24 -18.92 1.13 -6.24
CA PHE A 24 -19.21 2.22 -7.18
C PHE A 24 -20.21 1.83 -8.25
N TRP A 25 -20.09 0.61 -8.80
CA TRP A 25 -20.99 0.10 -9.82
C TRP A 25 -22.40 -0.17 -9.29
N MET A 26 -22.52 -0.78 -8.10
CA MET A 26 -23.82 -0.98 -7.45
C MET A 26 -24.46 0.36 -7.10
N LEU A 27 -23.74 1.26 -6.44
CA LEU A 27 -24.26 2.57 -6.04
C LEU A 27 -24.69 3.40 -7.25
N GLY A 28 -23.88 3.40 -8.32
CA GLY A 28 -24.22 4.10 -9.56
C GLY A 28 -25.47 3.52 -10.21
N GLY A 29 -25.55 2.20 -10.36
CA GLY A 29 -26.73 1.52 -10.90
C GLY A 29 -27.99 1.77 -10.06
N PHE A 30 -27.91 1.67 -8.73
CA PHE A 30 -29.03 1.99 -7.85
C PHE A 30 -29.44 3.46 -7.94
N THR A 31 -28.49 4.40 -8.07
CA THR A 31 -28.80 5.82 -8.20
C THR A 31 -29.54 6.11 -9.51
N VAL A 32 -29.15 5.47 -10.62
CA VAL A 32 -29.88 5.53 -11.90
C VAL A 32 -31.31 4.97 -11.74
N LEU A 33 -31.47 3.81 -11.10
CA LEU A 33 -32.78 3.18 -10.93
C LEU A 33 -33.70 3.96 -9.99
N VAL A 34 -33.17 4.51 -8.90
CA VAL A 34 -33.92 5.38 -7.98
C VAL A 34 -34.29 6.70 -8.65
N GLY A 35 -33.45 7.21 -9.55
CA GLY A 35 -33.73 8.41 -10.35
C GLY A 35 -35.01 8.29 -11.17
N LEU A 36 -35.41 7.09 -11.59
CA LEU A 36 -36.69 6.84 -12.29
C LEU A 36 -37.93 7.13 -11.44
N LEU A 37 -37.78 7.20 -10.11
CA LEU A 37 -38.88 7.55 -9.21
C LEU A 37 -39.10 9.07 -9.12
N ILE A 38 -38.19 9.88 -9.68
CA ILE A 38 -38.26 11.34 -9.65
C ILE A 38 -39.06 11.82 -10.86
N PRO A 39 -40.24 12.45 -10.65
CA PRO A 39 -41.06 12.95 -11.77
C PRO A 39 -40.29 13.97 -12.61
N GLY A 40 -40.28 13.80 -13.94
CA GLY A 40 -39.59 14.69 -14.87
C GLY A 40 -38.07 14.49 -14.98
N ALA A 41 -37.49 13.51 -14.27
CA ALA A 41 -36.04 13.26 -14.35
C ALA A 41 -35.64 12.44 -15.60
N VAL A 42 -36.58 11.73 -16.23
CA VAL A 42 -36.33 10.87 -17.39
C VAL A 42 -37.44 11.07 -18.41
N GLU A 43 -37.29 12.04 -19.30
CA GLU A 43 -38.35 12.42 -20.26
C GLU A 43 -38.29 11.65 -21.59
N GLU A 44 -37.14 11.08 -21.95
CA GLU A 44 -36.92 10.56 -23.31
C GLU A 44 -36.84 9.02 -23.42
N ASN A 45 -36.31 8.29 -22.43
CA ASN A 45 -36.05 6.85 -22.60
C ASN A 45 -35.95 6.04 -21.30
N GLU A 46 -37.05 5.88 -20.57
CA GLU A 46 -37.11 5.10 -19.31
C GLU A 46 -36.55 3.67 -19.44
N THR A 47 -36.81 3.00 -20.55
CA THR A 47 -36.33 1.63 -20.80
C THR A 47 -34.81 1.55 -20.80
N ALA A 48 -34.13 2.52 -21.43
CA ALA A 48 -32.68 2.57 -21.45
C ALA A 48 -32.08 2.73 -20.04
N PHE A 49 -32.69 3.57 -19.20
CA PHE A 49 -32.25 3.76 -17.81
C PHE A 49 -32.40 2.49 -16.99
N ILE A 50 -33.51 1.76 -17.14
CA ILE A 50 -33.73 0.48 -16.47
C ILE A 50 -32.65 -0.53 -16.88
N ILE A 51 -32.38 -0.65 -18.19
CA ILE A 51 -31.38 -1.59 -18.72
C ILE A 51 -29.98 -1.22 -18.21
N LEU A 52 -29.55 0.03 -18.37
CA LEU A 52 -28.21 0.47 -17.99
C LEU A 52 -28.00 0.43 -16.47
N GLY A 53 -29.00 0.87 -15.70
CA GLY A 53 -28.97 0.81 -14.23
C GLY A 53 -28.91 -0.63 -13.73
N SER A 54 -29.74 -1.53 -14.26
CA SER A 54 -29.74 -2.96 -13.90
C SER A 54 -28.44 -3.64 -14.32
N ALA A 55 -27.91 -3.33 -15.51
CA ALA A 55 -26.62 -3.84 -15.97
C ALA A 55 -25.48 -3.37 -15.07
N ALA A 56 -25.52 -2.12 -14.59
CA ALA A 56 -24.52 -1.60 -13.67
C ALA A 56 -24.58 -2.29 -12.29
N VAL A 57 -25.77 -2.53 -11.74
CA VAL A 57 -25.95 -3.31 -10.51
C VAL A 57 -25.44 -4.74 -10.68
N ALA A 58 -25.80 -5.40 -11.78
CA ALA A 58 -25.36 -6.76 -12.09
C ALA A 58 -23.83 -6.84 -12.22
N TRP A 59 -23.22 -5.87 -12.91
CA TRP A 59 -21.76 -5.79 -13.03
C TRP A 59 -21.08 -5.53 -11.68
N GLY A 60 -21.67 -4.69 -10.83
CA GLY A 60 -21.22 -4.49 -9.45
C GLY A 60 -21.27 -5.79 -8.63
N GLY A 61 -22.32 -6.60 -8.79
CA GLY A 61 -22.43 -7.93 -8.18
C GLY A 61 -21.36 -8.92 -8.68
N ILE A 62 -21.06 -8.91 -9.98
CA ILE A 62 -19.94 -9.69 -10.54
C ILE A 62 -18.62 -9.24 -9.92
N CYS A 63 -18.37 -7.93 -9.86
CA CYS A 63 -17.18 -7.38 -9.21
C CYS A 63 -17.11 -7.81 -7.74
N PHE A 64 -18.23 -7.86 -7.02
CA PHE A 64 -18.23 -8.30 -5.62
C PHE A 64 -17.84 -9.77 -5.46
N ALA A 65 -18.28 -10.64 -6.39
CA ALA A 65 -18.03 -12.08 -6.33
C ALA A 65 -16.64 -12.51 -6.86
N LEU A 66 -15.94 -11.64 -7.59
CA LEU A 66 -14.65 -11.96 -8.19
C LEU A 66 -13.53 -12.08 -7.13
N PRO A 67 -12.67 -13.12 -7.19
CA PRO A 67 -11.51 -13.25 -6.31
C PRO A 67 -10.35 -12.36 -6.77
N TRP A 68 -10.41 -11.06 -6.50
CA TRP A 68 -9.48 -10.05 -7.02
C TRP A 68 -8.00 -10.28 -6.65
N GLU A 69 -7.73 -10.97 -5.56
CA GLU A 69 -6.39 -11.46 -5.21
C GLU A 69 -5.76 -12.34 -6.30
N ARG A 70 -6.57 -13.08 -7.09
CA ARG A 70 -6.13 -14.12 -8.02
C ARG A 70 -6.32 -13.77 -9.50
N VAL A 71 -7.08 -12.73 -9.82
CA VAL A 71 -7.34 -12.36 -11.23
C VAL A 71 -6.09 -11.80 -11.93
N TYR A 72 -6.05 -11.84 -13.26
CA TYR A 72 -4.95 -11.21 -14.00
C TYR A 72 -4.96 -9.69 -13.85
N THR A 73 -3.79 -9.06 -13.87
CA THR A 73 -3.62 -7.61 -13.65
C THR A 73 -4.39 -6.74 -14.66
N TRP A 74 -4.60 -7.22 -15.89
CA TRP A 74 -5.37 -6.48 -16.89
C TRP A 74 -6.87 -6.41 -16.54
N VAL A 75 -7.39 -7.35 -15.75
CA VAL A 75 -8.82 -7.41 -15.36
C VAL A 75 -9.20 -6.17 -14.53
N PHE A 76 -8.26 -5.55 -13.84
CA PHE A 76 -8.49 -4.31 -13.08
C PHE A 76 -8.95 -3.14 -13.98
N HIS A 77 -8.60 -3.14 -15.26
CA HIS A 77 -9.03 -2.13 -16.23
C HIS A 77 -10.48 -2.29 -16.67
N VAL A 78 -11.05 -3.49 -16.59
CA VAL A 78 -12.37 -3.80 -17.14
C VAL A 78 -13.46 -2.92 -16.52
N PRO A 79 -13.56 -2.74 -15.19
CA PRO A 79 -14.55 -1.84 -14.60
C PRO A 79 -14.44 -0.39 -15.09
N ALA A 80 -13.23 0.13 -15.28
CA ALA A 80 -13.03 1.51 -15.73
C ALA A 80 -13.42 1.68 -17.20
N VAL A 81 -13.05 0.73 -18.07
CA VAL A 81 -13.40 0.77 -19.50
C VAL A 81 -14.91 0.56 -19.69
N ALA A 82 -15.52 -0.37 -18.95
CA ALA A 82 -16.96 -0.60 -19.00
C ALA A 82 -17.74 0.63 -18.53
N ALA A 83 -17.23 1.39 -17.55
CA ALA A 83 -17.87 2.60 -17.07
C ALA A 83 -17.88 3.69 -18.15
N LEU A 84 -16.77 3.88 -18.87
CA LEU A 84 -16.72 4.82 -20.01
C LEU A 84 -17.76 4.45 -21.08
N ALA A 85 -17.89 3.17 -21.43
CA ALA A 85 -18.85 2.71 -22.43
C ALA A 85 -20.30 2.91 -21.99
N ILE A 86 -20.64 2.54 -20.74
CA ILE A 86 -22.00 2.70 -20.21
C ILE A 86 -22.37 4.16 -20.05
N VAL A 87 -21.46 5.01 -19.59
CA VAL A 87 -21.73 6.43 -19.46
C VAL A 87 -21.91 7.08 -20.83
N ALA A 88 -21.08 6.75 -21.82
CA ALA A 88 -21.24 7.24 -23.19
C ALA A 88 -22.60 6.82 -23.80
N GLY A 89 -22.98 5.55 -23.64
CA GLY A 89 -24.28 5.06 -24.09
C GLY A 89 -25.45 5.68 -23.34
N GLY A 90 -25.33 5.85 -22.02
CA GLY A 90 -26.31 6.53 -21.18
C GLY A 90 -26.54 7.96 -21.65
N MET A 91 -25.47 8.74 -21.85
CA MET A 91 -25.55 10.10 -22.38
C MET A 91 -26.28 10.16 -23.73
N ALA A 92 -25.91 9.28 -24.67
CA ALA A 92 -26.54 9.24 -26.00
C ALA A 92 -28.04 8.88 -25.98
N LEU A 93 -28.50 8.19 -24.94
CA LEU A 93 -29.90 7.75 -24.79
C LEU A 93 -30.74 8.65 -23.88
N SER A 94 -30.16 9.71 -23.30
CA SER A 94 -30.80 10.49 -22.23
C SER A 94 -30.51 11.98 -22.25
N GLY A 95 -30.48 12.59 -23.43
CA GLY A 95 -30.33 14.05 -23.56
C GLY A 95 -28.88 14.54 -23.72
N GLY A 96 -27.95 13.70 -24.18
CA GLY A 96 -26.62 14.16 -24.59
C GLY A 96 -25.77 14.67 -23.42
N ALA A 97 -25.33 15.94 -23.47
CA ALA A 97 -24.49 16.50 -22.40
C ALA A 97 -25.27 16.95 -21.15
N GLU A 98 -26.57 17.21 -21.27
CA GLU A 98 -27.45 17.48 -20.11
C GLU A 98 -27.78 16.20 -19.33
N SER A 99 -27.44 15.04 -19.90
CA SER A 99 -27.67 13.73 -19.29
C SER A 99 -27.06 13.64 -17.89
N PRO A 100 -27.81 13.12 -16.91
CA PRO A 100 -27.27 12.86 -15.57
C PRO A 100 -26.13 11.83 -15.60
N PHE A 101 -25.97 11.05 -16.67
CA PHE A 101 -24.91 10.06 -16.75
C PHE A 101 -23.50 10.67 -16.75
N ALA A 102 -23.35 11.92 -17.22
CA ALA A 102 -22.05 12.61 -17.25
C ALA A 102 -21.40 12.70 -15.86
N MET A 103 -22.19 12.78 -14.78
CA MET A 103 -21.65 12.81 -13.41
C MET A 103 -20.91 11.53 -13.02
N TYR A 104 -21.18 10.39 -13.65
CA TYR A 104 -20.51 9.14 -13.32
C TYR A 104 -19.07 9.04 -13.87
N LEU A 105 -18.67 9.96 -14.76
CA LEU A 105 -17.28 10.12 -15.17
C LEU A 105 -16.39 10.54 -14.00
N PHE A 106 -16.95 11.24 -13.00
CA PHE A 106 -16.24 11.58 -11.78
C PHE A 106 -15.90 10.32 -10.96
N PHE A 107 -16.84 9.37 -10.79
CA PHE A 107 -16.52 8.13 -10.07
C PHE A 107 -15.43 7.31 -10.78
N THR A 108 -15.46 7.26 -12.12
CA THR A 108 -14.42 6.60 -12.92
C THR A 108 -13.06 7.29 -12.74
N THR A 109 -13.06 8.62 -12.77
CA THR A 109 -11.87 9.44 -12.50
C THR A 109 -11.31 9.18 -11.11
N ALA A 110 -12.14 9.22 -10.06
CA ALA A 110 -11.73 9.00 -8.68
C ALA A 110 -11.17 7.59 -8.47
N TYR A 111 -11.83 6.57 -9.02
CA TYR A 111 -11.37 5.18 -8.98
C TYR A 111 -9.97 5.03 -9.62
N CYS A 112 -9.79 5.53 -10.85
CA CYS A 112 -8.52 5.46 -11.55
C CYS A 112 -7.41 6.26 -10.84
N ALA A 113 -7.72 7.44 -10.32
CA ALA A 113 -6.77 8.27 -9.56
C ALA A 113 -6.30 7.57 -8.27
N TYR A 114 -7.21 6.88 -7.59
CA TYR A 114 -6.91 6.20 -6.34
C TYR A 114 -6.10 4.91 -6.56
N PHE A 115 -6.50 4.06 -7.51
CA PHE A 115 -5.90 2.72 -7.65
C PHE A 115 -4.75 2.64 -8.66
N TYR A 116 -4.66 3.55 -9.64
CA TYR A 116 -3.61 3.49 -10.66
C TYR A 116 -2.47 4.47 -10.40
N ALA A 117 -1.31 4.14 -10.98
CA ALA A 117 -0.21 5.09 -11.08
C ALA A 117 -0.58 6.23 -12.06
N PRO A 118 0.00 7.44 -11.92
CA PRO A 118 -0.31 8.60 -12.77
C PRO A 118 -0.25 8.29 -14.27
N ARG A 119 0.76 7.53 -14.72
CA ARG A 119 0.93 7.14 -16.13
C ARG A 119 -0.22 6.31 -16.71
N ILE A 120 -0.96 5.60 -15.86
CA ILE A 120 -2.14 4.80 -16.25
C ILE A 120 -3.42 5.60 -15.99
N ALA A 121 -3.50 6.34 -14.88
CA ALA A 121 -4.68 7.12 -14.52
C ALA A 121 -4.98 8.27 -15.50
N ILE A 122 -3.95 9.01 -15.94
CA ILE A 122 -4.11 10.18 -16.82
C ILE A 122 -4.81 9.83 -18.15
N PRO A 123 -4.46 8.73 -18.85
CA PRO A 123 -5.24 8.26 -20.00
C PRO A 123 -6.74 8.06 -19.73
N TYR A 124 -7.13 7.59 -18.54
CA TYR A 124 -8.54 7.47 -18.18
C TYR A 124 -9.20 8.83 -17.95
N PHE A 125 -8.49 9.82 -17.42
CA PHE A 125 -9.02 11.18 -17.29
C PHE A 125 -9.28 11.79 -18.68
N ALA A 126 -8.34 11.59 -19.61
CA ALA A 126 -8.54 11.97 -21.01
C ALA A 126 -9.70 11.21 -21.66
N GLY A 127 -9.85 9.91 -21.36
CA GLY A 127 -11.01 9.12 -21.80
C GLY A 127 -12.34 9.65 -21.24
N CYS A 128 -12.39 10.02 -19.97
CA CYS A 128 -13.56 10.64 -19.35
C CYS A 128 -13.88 11.98 -20.03
N ALA A 129 -12.87 12.83 -20.25
CA ALA A 129 -13.04 14.10 -20.97
C ALA A 129 -13.54 13.89 -22.41
N ALA A 130 -13.06 12.87 -23.11
CA ALA A 130 -13.53 12.53 -24.45
C ALA A 130 -15.00 12.07 -24.45
N VAL A 131 -15.40 11.25 -23.48
CA VAL A 131 -16.81 10.83 -23.31
C VAL A 131 -17.70 12.03 -22.96
N ALA A 132 -17.25 12.93 -22.10
CA ALA A 132 -17.98 14.16 -21.76
C ALA A 132 -18.24 15.06 -22.98
N MET A 133 -17.32 15.07 -23.94
CA MET A 133 -17.42 15.86 -25.18
C MET A 133 -18.08 15.11 -26.33
N LEU A 134 -18.36 13.81 -26.17
CA LEU A 134 -18.93 12.96 -27.22
C LEU A 134 -20.29 13.46 -27.78
N PRO A 135 -21.20 14.07 -26.99
CA PRO A 135 -22.45 14.64 -27.50
C PRO A 135 -22.29 15.59 -28.67
N MET A 136 -21.18 16.35 -28.73
CA MET A 136 -20.90 17.26 -29.84
C MET A 136 -20.81 16.58 -31.21
N VAL A 137 -20.55 15.26 -31.24
CA VAL A 137 -20.39 14.50 -32.48
C VAL A 137 -21.75 14.16 -33.10
N TYR A 138 -22.74 13.81 -32.28
CA TYR A 138 -24.04 13.34 -32.75
C TYR A 138 -25.18 14.36 -32.57
N ASP A 139 -24.98 15.38 -31.75
CA ASP A 139 -25.86 16.54 -31.66
C ASP A 139 -25.00 17.82 -31.54
N PRO A 140 -24.65 18.48 -32.64
CA PRO A 140 -23.78 19.65 -32.62
C PRO A 140 -24.51 20.97 -32.29
N SER A 141 -25.84 20.96 -32.16
CA SER A 141 -26.66 22.19 -32.06
C SER A 141 -26.95 22.68 -30.65
N GLY A 142 -26.73 21.85 -29.63
CA GLY A 142 -26.98 22.20 -28.22
C GLY A 142 -25.80 22.85 -27.50
N PRO A 143 -25.97 23.23 -26.22
CA PRO A 143 -24.96 23.92 -25.40
C PRO A 143 -23.78 23.04 -24.94
N TYR A 144 -23.47 21.99 -25.69
CA TYR A 144 -22.61 20.87 -25.28
C TYR A 144 -21.14 21.21 -25.08
N LEU A 145 -20.64 22.27 -25.75
CA LEU A 145 -19.28 22.78 -25.55
C LEU A 145 -19.04 23.21 -24.10
N TRP A 146 -20.04 23.85 -23.47
CA TRP A 146 -19.92 24.35 -22.11
C TRP A 146 -20.08 23.24 -21.08
N GLU A 147 -21.14 22.43 -21.21
CA GLU A 147 -21.47 21.38 -20.24
C GLU A 147 -20.46 20.24 -20.27
N GLY A 148 -20.15 19.72 -21.46
CA GLY A 148 -19.09 18.72 -21.64
C GLY A 148 -17.72 19.27 -21.22
N GLY A 149 -17.47 20.55 -21.52
CA GLY A 149 -16.25 21.26 -21.12
C GLY A 149 -16.06 21.33 -19.60
N ILE A 150 -17.11 21.67 -18.84
CA ILE A 150 -17.07 21.68 -17.37
C ILE A 150 -16.75 20.29 -16.82
N VAL A 151 -17.42 19.26 -17.30
CA VAL A 151 -17.21 17.88 -16.83
C VAL A 151 -15.80 17.40 -17.17
N ALA A 152 -15.31 17.69 -18.37
CA ALA A 152 -13.96 17.37 -18.81
C ALA A 152 -12.90 18.04 -17.92
N ILE A 153 -13.02 19.36 -17.71
CA ILE A 153 -12.12 20.11 -16.81
C ILE A 153 -12.20 19.55 -15.39
N GLY A 154 -13.42 19.28 -14.90
CA GLY A 154 -13.65 18.69 -13.59
C GLY A 154 -12.95 17.34 -13.41
N CYS A 155 -12.94 16.47 -14.43
CA CYS A 155 -12.23 15.19 -14.37
C CYS A 155 -10.72 15.39 -14.19
N PHE A 156 -10.12 16.35 -14.89
CA PHE A 156 -8.70 16.67 -14.71
C PHE A 156 -8.40 17.33 -13.36
N VAL A 157 -9.24 18.28 -12.92
CA VAL A 157 -9.08 18.94 -11.61
C VAL A 157 -9.18 17.91 -10.50
N MET A 158 -10.25 17.13 -10.46
CA MET A 158 -10.46 16.12 -9.43
C MET A 158 -9.41 15.01 -9.50
N GLY A 159 -9.13 14.47 -10.70
CA GLY A 159 -8.09 13.46 -10.88
C GLY A 159 -6.72 13.95 -10.42
N GLY A 160 -6.37 15.19 -10.76
CA GLY A 160 -5.15 15.87 -10.31
C GLY A 160 -5.10 16.05 -8.79
N THR A 161 -6.20 16.51 -8.17
CA THR A 161 -6.30 16.65 -6.71
C THR A 161 -6.14 15.30 -6.01
N PHE A 162 -6.80 14.24 -6.48
CA PHE A 162 -6.66 12.90 -5.92
C PHE A 162 -5.22 12.39 -6.01
N LEU A 163 -4.57 12.54 -7.17
CA LEU A 163 -3.17 12.15 -7.35
C LEU A 163 -2.24 12.96 -6.42
N PHE A 164 -2.47 14.26 -6.27
CA PHE A 164 -1.71 15.12 -5.37
C PHE A 164 -1.87 14.71 -3.89
N VAL A 165 -3.11 14.56 -3.42
CA VAL A 165 -3.41 14.18 -2.03
C VAL A 165 -2.84 12.79 -1.73
N LYS A 166 -3.01 11.82 -2.64
CA LYS A 166 -2.41 10.49 -2.52
C LYS A 166 -0.88 10.58 -2.43
N GLY A 167 -0.25 11.38 -3.28
CA GLY A 167 1.20 11.62 -3.26
C GLY A 167 1.68 12.17 -1.92
N GLN A 168 0.96 13.14 -1.35
CA GLN A 168 1.27 13.70 -0.03
C GLN A 168 1.10 12.69 1.09
N LEU A 169 0.05 11.87 1.05
CA LEU A 169 -0.18 10.82 2.05
C LEU A 169 0.93 9.77 2.03
N VAL A 170 1.34 9.32 0.85
CA VAL A 170 2.46 8.37 0.70
C VAL A 170 3.76 9.00 1.22
N GLY A 171 4.07 10.22 0.82
CA GLY A 171 5.27 10.93 1.29
C GLY A 171 5.29 11.17 2.79
N ALA A 172 4.16 11.57 3.40
CA ALA A 172 4.04 11.74 4.84
C ALA A 172 4.20 10.41 5.60
N ARG A 173 3.69 9.30 5.04
CA ARG A 173 3.85 7.97 5.61
C ARG A 173 5.32 7.50 5.56
N GLU A 174 6.02 7.78 4.47
CA GLU A 174 7.45 7.51 4.35
C GLU A 174 8.26 8.34 5.34
N GLN A 175 8.00 9.65 5.45
CA GLN A 175 8.65 10.50 6.44
C GLN A 175 8.38 10.03 7.88
N ALA A 176 7.14 9.65 8.21
CA ALA A 176 6.81 9.12 9.52
C ALA A 176 7.55 7.80 9.79
N ARG A 177 7.72 6.95 8.77
CA ARG A 177 8.52 5.72 8.86
C ARG A 177 10.00 6.04 9.10
N ASP A 178 10.55 7.02 8.39
CA ASP A 178 11.95 7.46 8.54
C ASP A 178 12.19 8.13 9.89
N LEU A 179 11.17 8.80 10.44
CA LEU A 179 11.18 9.38 11.78
C LEU A 179 10.91 8.36 12.90
N SER A 180 10.62 7.09 12.59
CA SER A 180 10.57 6.04 13.59
C SER A 180 11.98 5.80 14.16
N LEU A 181 12.05 5.50 15.47
CA LEU A 181 13.27 4.99 16.11
C LEU A 181 13.24 3.46 16.24
N LEU A 182 12.15 2.83 15.80
CA LEU A 182 11.93 1.39 15.88
C LEU A 182 11.87 0.75 14.49
N ASP A 183 12.39 -0.47 14.39
CA ASP A 183 12.21 -1.36 13.25
C ASP A 183 10.78 -1.90 13.24
N SER A 184 10.06 -1.74 12.12
CA SER A 184 8.63 -2.06 12.02
C SER A 184 8.33 -3.56 12.10
N LEU A 185 9.31 -4.42 11.82
CA LEU A 185 9.12 -5.88 11.82
C LEU A 185 9.35 -6.49 13.20
N THR A 186 10.44 -6.06 13.86
CA THR A 186 10.92 -6.65 15.11
C THR A 186 10.57 -5.83 16.35
N GLY A 187 10.23 -4.55 16.18
CA GLY A 187 10.00 -3.61 17.27
C GLY A 187 11.27 -3.25 18.05
N LEU A 188 12.46 -3.65 17.57
CA LEU A 188 13.74 -3.24 18.14
C LEU A 188 14.08 -1.80 17.75
N ALA A 189 15.08 -1.21 18.40
CA ALA A 189 15.66 0.04 17.93
C ALA A 189 16.15 -0.14 16.48
N ASN A 190 15.96 0.85 15.62
CA ASN A 190 16.52 0.79 14.27
C ASN A 190 17.95 1.34 14.23
N ARG A 191 18.62 1.26 13.08
CA ARG A 191 19.97 1.82 12.87
C ARG A 191 20.09 3.27 13.34
N ARG A 192 19.07 4.12 13.11
CA ARG A 192 19.13 5.54 13.50
C ARG A 192 19.10 5.71 15.02
N ALA A 193 18.24 4.96 15.71
CA ALA A 193 18.23 4.93 17.17
C ALA A 193 19.56 4.42 17.74
N LEU A 194 20.16 3.39 17.13
CA LEU A 194 21.48 2.92 17.51
C LEU A 194 22.55 4.00 17.42
N MET A 195 22.64 4.67 16.27
CA MET A 195 23.66 5.70 16.07
C MET A 195 23.49 6.86 17.05
N SER A 196 22.25 7.32 17.25
CA SER A 196 21.95 8.36 18.24
C SER A 196 22.33 7.96 19.65
N GLU A 197 22.07 6.70 20.03
CA GLU A 197 22.43 6.20 21.36
C GLU A 197 23.94 6.04 21.52
N LEU A 198 24.65 5.58 20.48
CA LEU A 198 26.11 5.50 20.49
C LEU A 198 26.74 6.89 20.61
N GLU A 199 26.27 7.87 19.83
CA GLU A 199 26.73 9.26 19.95
C GLU A 199 26.50 9.83 21.35
N HIS A 200 25.31 9.61 21.91
CA HIS A 200 24.98 10.07 23.25
C HIS A 200 25.84 9.40 24.32
N ARG A 201 25.96 8.06 24.28
CA ARG A 201 26.71 7.29 25.26
C ARG A 201 28.20 7.56 25.19
N VAL A 202 28.79 7.62 23.99
CA VAL A 202 30.22 7.88 23.79
C VAL A 202 30.56 9.33 24.16
N GLY A 203 29.73 10.30 23.77
CA GLY A 203 29.94 11.71 24.11
C GLY A 203 29.74 12.04 25.59
N GLY A 204 28.91 11.28 26.30
CA GLY A 204 28.58 11.49 27.72
C GLY A 204 29.40 10.65 28.72
N ARG A 205 30.40 9.88 28.27
CA ARG A 205 31.16 8.96 29.15
C ARG A 205 31.91 9.72 30.25
N ARG A 206 31.82 9.20 31.47
CA ARG A 206 32.70 9.57 32.59
C ARG A 206 33.90 8.64 32.65
N GLN A 207 34.95 9.08 33.35
CA GLN A 207 36.13 8.27 33.59
C GLN A 207 35.75 6.98 34.34
N GLY A 208 35.96 5.83 33.71
CA GLY A 208 35.62 4.51 34.26
C GLY A 208 34.39 3.84 33.64
N ASP A 209 33.56 4.55 32.88
CA ASP A 209 32.42 3.96 32.17
C ASP A 209 32.90 3.02 31.07
N ARG A 210 32.47 1.75 31.04
CA ARG A 210 32.84 0.81 29.97
C ARG A 210 31.66 0.56 29.04
N LEU A 211 31.86 0.72 27.74
CA LEU A 211 30.83 0.48 26.72
C LEU A 211 31.27 -0.66 25.80
N GLY A 212 30.36 -1.58 25.51
CA GLY A 212 30.56 -2.62 24.52
C GLY A 212 29.58 -2.50 23.37
N LEU A 213 30.05 -2.77 22.16
CA LEU A 213 29.21 -2.94 20.97
C LEU A 213 29.39 -4.36 20.46
N LEU A 214 28.31 -5.10 20.34
CA LEU A 214 28.25 -6.39 19.66
C LEU A 214 27.45 -6.23 18.38
N MET A 215 28.01 -6.67 17.27
CA MET A 215 27.33 -6.77 15.98
C MET A 215 27.12 -8.24 15.65
N LEU A 216 26.00 -8.54 15.01
CA LEU A 216 25.66 -9.90 14.61
C LEU A 216 24.95 -9.93 13.25
N ASP A 217 25.19 -11.00 12.52
CA ASP A 217 24.61 -11.30 11.21
C ASP A 217 24.06 -12.73 11.22
N LEU A 218 22.88 -12.96 10.65
CA LEU A 218 22.27 -14.29 10.64
C LEU A 218 22.81 -15.13 9.49
N ASP A 219 23.38 -16.29 9.80
CA ASP A 219 23.95 -17.14 8.77
C ASP A 219 22.82 -17.74 7.90
N SER A 220 23.04 -17.83 6.58
CA SER A 220 22.10 -18.46 5.64
C SER A 220 20.67 -17.90 5.67
N PHE A 221 20.46 -16.65 6.11
CA PHE A 221 19.12 -16.06 6.18
C PHE A 221 18.37 -16.03 4.83
N LYS A 222 19.10 -15.89 3.71
CA LYS A 222 18.54 -15.97 2.36
C LYS A 222 17.89 -17.33 2.06
N ASP A 223 18.39 -18.41 2.67
CA ASP A 223 17.85 -19.76 2.47
C ASP A 223 16.46 -19.88 3.10
N ALA A 224 16.25 -19.27 4.28
CA ALA A 224 14.92 -19.19 4.89
C ALA A 224 13.91 -18.47 3.98
N ASN A 225 14.31 -17.34 3.39
CA ASN A 225 13.47 -16.63 2.42
C ASN A 225 13.19 -17.45 1.16
N THR A 226 14.16 -18.24 0.70
CA THR A 226 14.03 -19.03 -0.52
C THR A 226 13.12 -20.24 -0.30
N MET A 227 13.26 -20.94 0.83
CA MET A 227 12.50 -22.15 1.12
C MET A 227 11.07 -21.87 1.62
N TYR A 228 10.86 -20.78 2.36
CA TYR A 228 9.57 -20.50 3.03
C TYR A 228 8.97 -19.15 2.65
N GLY A 229 9.54 -18.47 1.67
CA GLY A 229 9.15 -17.13 1.27
C GLY A 229 9.49 -16.07 2.33
N HIS A 230 9.16 -14.82 2.01
CA HIS A 230 9.31 -13.69 2.94
C HIS A 230 8.64 -13.89 4.31
N PRO A 231 7.44 -14.52 4.42
CA PRO A 231 6.85 -14.77 5.74
C PRO A 231 7.71 -15.67 6.64
N GLY A 232 8.44 -16.62 6.07
CA GLY A 232 9.37 -17.47 6.81
C GLY A 232 10.59 -16.69 7.31
N GLY A 233 11.20 -15.87 6.44
CA GLY A 233 12.27 -14.96 6.83
C GLY A 233 11.83 -13.96 7.92
N ASP A 234 10.63 -13.40 7.79
CA ASP A 234 10.05 -12.52 8.80
C ASP A 234 9.88 -13.20 10.16
N ARG A 235 9.51 -14.49 10.17
CA ARG A 235 9.41 -15.28 11.40
C ARG A 235 10.79 -15.46 12.04
N VAL A 236 11.81 -15.80 11.25
CA VAL A 236 13.21 -15.90 11.72
C VAL A 236 13.66 -14.59 12.38
N LEU A 237 13.43 -13.45 11.72
CA LEU A 237 13.84 -12.14 12.25
C LEU A 237 13.15 -11.76 13.56
N ARG A 238 11.86 -12.07 13.70
CA ARG A 238 11.10 -11.83 14.95
C ARG A 238 11.61 -12.71 16.09
N GLU A 239 11.89 -13.99 15.83
CA GLU A 239 12.42 -14.91 16.83
C GLU A 239 13.83 -14.52 17.27
N THR A 240 14.70 -14.12 16.33
CA THR A 240 16.02 -13.56 16.66
C THR A 240 15.87 -12.32 17.55
N ALA A 241 14.96 -11.40 17.23
CA ALA A 241 14.76 -10.21 18.04
C ALA A 241 14.33 -10.52 19.48
N GLN A 242 13.46 -11.52 19.67
CA GLN A 242 13.07 -11.98 21.00
C GLN A 242 14.23 -12.66 21.75
N ALA A 243 15.01 -13.50 21.05
CA ALA A 243 16.20 -14.16 21.60
C ALA A 243 17.23 -13.13 22.10
N LEU A 244 17.50 -12.10 21.31
CA LEU A 244 18.41 -11.02 21.70
C LEU A 244 17.90 -10.26 22.93
N ARG A 245 16.59 -9.98 23.03
CA ARG A 245 16.01 -9.34 24.21
C ARG A 245 16.17 -10.19 25.48
N ARG A 246 16.06 -11.51 25.39
CA ARG A 246 16.31 -12.43 26.51
C ARG A 246 17.78 -12.50 26.90
N ALA A 247 18.67 -12.34 25.92
CA ALA A 247 20.11 -12.43 26.11
C ALA A 247 20.75 -11.18 26.75
N VAL A 248 20.03 -10.06 26.86
CA VAL A 248 20.60 -8.80 27.36
C VAL A 248 19.95 -8.34 28.66
N ARG A 249 20.59 -7.39 29.35
CA ARG A 249 20.02 -6.76 30.55
C ARG A 249 19.07 -5.62 30.13
N GLY A 250 18.20 -5.17 31.04
CA GLY A 250 17.22 -4.13 30.73
C GLY A 250 17.80 -2.76 30.31
N GLU A 251 19.06 -2.47 30.66
CA GLU A 251 19.74 -1.22 30.29
C GLU A 251 20.57 -1.31 28.98
N ASP A 252 20.72 -2.52 28.46
CA ASP A 252 21.35 -2.77 27.18
C ASP A 252 20.35 -2.46 26.07
N MET A 253 20.85 -1.93 24.95
CA MET A 253 19.99 -1.63 23.81
C MET A 253 20.20 -2.68 22.73
N VAL A 254 19.10 -3.27 22.25
CA VAL A 254 19.09 -4.17 21.10
C VAL A 254 18.50 -3.45 19.90
N SER A 255 19.17 -3.54 18.77
CA SER A 255 18.79 -2.88 17.53
C SER A 255 18.90 -3.81 16.32
N ARG A 256 18.10 -3.53 15.29
CA ARG A 256 18.22 -4.13 13.96
C ARG A 256 18.69 -3.06 12.98
N LEU A 257 19.76 -3.35 12.25
CA LEU A 257 20.39 -2.40 11.35
C LEU A 257 19.75 -2.38 9.97
N GLY A 258 19.23 -3.53 9.55
CA GLY A 258 18.63 -3.78 8.25
C GLY A 258 18.92 -5.22 7.81
N GLY A 259 18.07 -5.80 6.96
CA GLY A 259 18.26 -7.20 6.53
C GLY A 259 18.28 -8.16 7.71
N ASP A 260 19.35 -8.94 7.80
CA ASP A 260 19.71 -9.93 8.82
C ASP A 260 20.68 -9.40 9.89
N GLU A 261 21.07 -8.12 9.83
CA GLU A 261 22.04 -7.52 10.73
C GLU A 261 21.37 -6.95 12.00
N PHE A 262 21.93 -7.27 13.17
CA PHE A 262 21.55 -6.70 14.46
C PHE A 262 22.77 -6.20 15.23
N ALA A 263 22.51 -5.38 16.25
CA ALA A 263 23.53 -4.91 17.17
C ALA A 263 23.01 -4.77 18.60
N VAL A 264 23.91 -4.98 19.55
CA VAL A 264 23.67 -4.80 20.99
C VAL A 264 24.68 -3.80 21.54
N VAL A 265 24.19 -2.78 22.24
CA VAL A 265 25.01 -1.85 23.02
C VAL A 265 24.91 -2.23 24.48
N ALA A 266 26.01 -2.69 25.05
CA ALA A 266 26.09 -3.17 26.43
C ALA A 266 26.78 -2.15 27.36
N ARG A 267 26.20 -1.94 28.55
CA ARG A 267 26.81 -1.09 29.59
C ARG A 267 27.76 -1.89 30.47
N GLU A 268 28.71 -1.19 31.07
CA GLU A 268 29.70 -1.75 32.01
C GLU A 268 30.45 -2.96 31.43
N ALA A 269 30.64 -2.96 30.11
CA ALA A 269 31.08 -4.12 29.38
C ALA A 269 32.57 -4.03 29.03
N ASP A 270 33.38 -4.83 29.72
CA ASP A 270 34.76 -5.11 29.33
C ASP A 270 34.87 -6.32 28.41
N ALA A 271 36.09 -6.66 27.98
CA ALA A 271 36.33 -7.75 27.06
C ALA A 271 35.77 -9.09 27.57
N ARG A 272 35.84 -9.35 28.89
CA ARG A 272 35.29 -10.58 29.48
C ARG A 272 33.77 -10.56 29.44
N ALA A 273 33.15 -9.44 29.81
CA ALA A 273 31.70 -9.28 29.75
C ALA A 273 31.16 -9.43 28.32
N MET A 274 31.85 -8.86 27.32
CA MET A 274 31.47 -9.00 25.92
C MET A 274 31.60 -10.43 25.39
N SER A 275 32.65 -11.14 25.80
CA SER A 275 32.80 -12.58 25.47
C SER A 275 31.62 -13.38 26.03
N VAL A 276 31.27 -13.22 27.31
CA VAL A 276 30.13 -13.91 27.93
C VAL A 276 28.80 -13.54 27.27
N LEU A 277 28.62 -12.25 26.92
CA LEU A 277 27.43 -11.78 26.23
C LEU A 277 27.29 -12.44 24.84
N SER A 278 28.39 -12.53 24.08
CA SER A 278 28.38 -13.15 22.75
C SER A 278 27.99 -14.62 22.80
N GLU A 279 28.53 -15.39 23.74
CA GLU A 279 28.17 -16.80 23.95
C GLU A 279 26.69 -16.96 24.32
N ARG A 280 26.19 -16.09 25.21
CA ARG A 280 24.78 -16.11 25.62
C ARG A 280 23.84 -15.76 24.46
N VAL A 281 24.18 -14.74 23.67
CA VAL A 281 23.43 -14.36 22.46
C VAL A 281 23.36 -15.54 21.48
N LEU A 282 24.49 -16.17 21.19
CA LEU A 282 24.52 -17.34 20.31
C LEU A 282 23.71 -18.52 20.87
N GLY A 283 23.73 -18.73 22.18
CA GLY A 283 22.92 -19.74 22.86
C GLY A 283 21.41 -19.49 22.71
N GLU A 284 20.96 -18.26 22.98
CA GLU A 284 19.55 -17.87 22.84
C GLU A 284 19.06 -17.95 21.40
N ILE A 285 19.88 -17.57 20.42
CA ILE A 285 19.56 -17.69 18.99
C ILE A 285 19.38 -19.15 18.59
N ARG A 286 20.27 -20.05 19.04
CA ARG A 286 20.13 -21.49 18.78
C ARG A 286 18.86 -22.08 19.40
N LEU A 287 18.52 -21.66 20.62
CA LEU A 287 17.28 -22.09 21.28
C LEU A 287 16.04 -21.62 20.50
N ALA A 288 16.03 -20.36 20.04
CA ALA A 288 14.96 -19.84 19.19
C ALA A 288 14.88 -20.59 17.85
N GLY A 289 16.04 -20.96 17.29
CA GLY A 289 16.18 -21.85 16.15
C GLY A 289 15.46 -23.19 16.31
N ALA A 290 15.59 -23.81 17.49
CA ALA A 290 14.97 -25.10 17.77
C ALA A 290 13.43 -25.02 17.91
N THR A 291 12.90 -23.84 18.25
CA THR A 291 11.45 -23.59 18.36
C THR A 291 10.83 -23.09 17.07
N LEU A 292 11.63 -22.76 16.05
CA LEU A 292 11.12 -22.34 14.75
C LEU A 292 10.49 -23.53 14.02
N GLU A 293 9.22 -23.40 13.65
CA GLU A 293 8.49 -24.36 12.80
C GLU A 293 8.94 -24.27 11.32
N LEU A 294 10.25 -24.38 11.06
CA LEU A 294 10.86 -24.32 9.72
C LEU A 294 11.72 -25.57 9.49
N PRO A 295 11.12 -26.70 9.06
CA PRO A 295 11.80 -27.99 8.99
C PRO A 295 12.95 -28.01 7.97
N GLY A 296 14.18 -28.24 8.45
CA GLY A 296 15.38 -28.27 7.60
C GLY A 296 16.16 -26.95 7.53
N PHE A 297 15.70 -25.91 8.26
CA PHE A 297 16.46 -24.69 8.47
C PHE A 297 17.05 -24.66 9.88
N HIS A 298 18.32 -24.24 9.99
CA HIS A 298 19.01 -24.08 11.26
C HIS A 298 19.41 -22.63 11.44
N LEU A 299 18.84 -21.99 12.47
CA LEU A 299 19.17 -20.61 12.79
C LEU A 299 20.50 -20.55 13.54
N THR A 300 21.51 -19.98 12.91
CA THR A 300 22.80 -19.61 13.51
C THR A 300 23.14 -18.16 13.18
N ALA A 301 24.17 -17.63 13.85
CA ALA A 301 24.61 -16.26 13.64
C ALA A 301 26.12 -16.15 13.81
N SER A 302 26.71 -15.22 13.08
CA SER A 302 28.09 -14.77 13.24
C SER A 302 28.10 -13.50 14.09
N VAL A 303 29.01 -13.39 15.05
CA VAL A 303 29.08 -12.26 16.00
C VAL A 303 30.48 -11.68 16.07
N GLY A 304 30.56 -10.34 16.16
CA GLY A 304 31.79 -9.60 16.43
C GLY A 304 31.53 -8.54 17.49
N TRP A 305 32.51 -8.25 18.34
CA TRP A 305 32.35 -7.24 19.38
C TRP A 305 33.58 -6.36 19.55
N ALA A 306 33.35 -5.14 20.01
CA ALA A 306 34.37 -4.17 20.36
C ALA A 306 34.03 -3.51 21.70
N THR A 307 35.06 -3.14 22.46
CA THR A 307 34.91 -2.37 23.69
C THR A 307 35.45 -0.96 23.47
N CYS A 308 34.77 0.02 24.03
CA CYS A 308 35.28 1.37 24.19
C CYS A 308 35.75 1.51 25.66
N PRO A 309 37.05 1.24 25.94
CA PRO A 309 37.61 1.34 27.30
C PRO A 309 37.60 2.78 27.80
#